data_AF-G4SR04-F1
#
_entry.id   AF-G4SR04-F1
#
_cell.length_a   1.000
_cell.length_b   1.000
_cell.length_c   1.000
_cell.angle_alpha   90.00
_cell.angle_beta   90.00
_cell.angle_gamma   90.00
#
_symmetry.space_group_name_H-M   'P 1'
#
loop_
_entity.id
_entity.type
_entity.pdbx_description
1 polymer ?
#
loop_
_entity_poly.entity_id
_entity_poly.type
_entity_poly.pdbx_seq_one_letter_code
_entity_poly.pdbx_strand_id
1 'polypeptide(L)'
;MDPGLVCRICELQADGTHFGVVTCRACAVFFRRSTTSKWIKRKCMARSEDKLIIIVQAIWHVWSKVHKCASTALYRKSNPNAKPEQKIFRNMCMDRNLGKFDTSWMSDYSTEHVIRFMLTPNVYDFEIIEALGKLDPTDVESTFMFAQLCFEYAGKRFQGNILQITDRFQQVLSNDLHLYYTNDQRRNRYSQRLADLMKVNNLMQRSIWEARPPREIGRVFNISKIEFSHPEMFVDSGFT
;
A
#
# COMPACT_ATOMS: atom_id res chain seq x y z
N MET A 1 -42.95 19.59 5.68
CA MET A 1 -41.73 19.40 6.50
C MET A 1 -40.61 20.03 5.71
N ASP A 2 -40.00 21.08 6.26
CA ASP A 2 -38.93 21.83 5.60
C ASP A 2 -37.76 20.86 5.32
N PRO A 3 -37.30 20.68 4.06
CA PRO A 3 -36.17 19.81 3.78
C PRO A 3 -34.94 20.45 4.44
N GLY A 4 -34.59 19.94 5.63
CA GLY A 4 -33.50 20.49 6.42
C GLY A 4 -32.24 20.62 5.56
N LEU A 5 -31.51 21.72 5.72
CA LEU A 5 -30.26 21.94 5.00
C LEU A 5 -29.35 20.72 5.20
N VAL A 6 -28.70 20.26 4.14
CA VAL A 6 -27.79 19.11 4.14
C VAL A 6 -26.35 19.60 4.04
N CYS A 7 -25.46 19.04 4.86
CA CYS A 7 -24.04 19.37 4.87
C CYS A 7 -23.38 18.90 3.57
N ARG A 8 -22.75 19.83 2.84
CA ARG A 8 -22.02 19.58 1.59
C ARG A 8 -20.75 18.72 1.73
N ILE A 9 -20.39 18.32 2.96
CA ILE A 9 -19.16 17.56 3.28
C ILE A 9 -19.50 16.11 3.68
N CYS A 10 -20.42 15.93 4.62
CA CYS A 10 -20.75 14.61 5.19
C CYS A 10 -22.20 14.18 4.95
N GLU A 11 -23.00 14.99 4.24
CA GLU A 11 -24.38 14.69 3.87
C GLU A 11 -25.36 14.51 5.05
N LEU A 12 -24.95 14.87 6.28
CA LEU A 12 -25.83 14.94 7.45
C LEU A 12 -26.56 16.29 7.54
N GLN A 13 -27.48 16.41 8.49
CA GLN A 13 -28.18 17.68 8.78
C GLN A 13 -27.18 18.81 9.05
N ALA A 14 -27.23 19.84 8.22
CA ALA A 14 -26.48 21.08 8.40
C ALA A 14 -27.20 21.98 9.39
N ASP A 15 -26.40 22.72 10.15
CA ASP A 15 -26.86 23.75 11.08
C ASP A 15 -26.72 25.16 10.48
N GLY A 16 -26.14 25.29 9.28
CA GLY A 16 -26.09 26.54 8.53
C GLY A 16 -24.92 26.60 7.55
N THR A 17 -24.51 27.82 7.25
CA THR A 17 -23.34 28.12 6.41
C THR A 17 -22.14 28.44 7.28
N HIS A 18 -21.06 27.66 7.16
CA HIS A 18 -19.78 27.92 7.82
C HIS A 18 -18.68 28.07 6.78
N PHE A 19 -17.88 29.12 6.88
CA PHE A 19 -16.80 29.42 5.92
C PHE A 19 -17.25 29.46 4.43
N GLY A 20 -18.48 29.95 4.18
CA GLY A 20 -19.04 30.09 2.84
C GLY A 20 -19.70 28.83 2.26
N VAL A 21 -19.72 27.72 3.01
CA VAL A 21 -20.31 26.44 2.56
C VAL A 21 -21.35 25.95 3.57
N VAL A 22 -22.49 25.46 3.08
CA VAL A 22 -23.51 24.80 3.93
C VAL A 22 -22.92 23.54 4.54
N THR A 23 -22.71 23.54 5.85
CA THR A 23 -22.03 22.46 6.57
C THR A 23 -22.65 22.23 7.95
N CYS A 24 -22.36 21.08 8.57
CA CYS A 24 -22.70 20.82 9.96
C CYS A 24 -21.61 21.37 10.91
N ARG A 25 -21.96 21.62 12.18
CA ARG A 25 -21.04 22.11 13.22
C ARG A 25 -19.76 21.29 13.33
N ALA A 26 -19.86 19.97 13.18
CA ALA A 26 -18.71 19.07 13.29
C ALA A 26 -17.69 19.32 12.17
N CYS A 27 -18.15 19.43 10.92
CA CYS A 27 -17.29 19.75 9.77
C CYS A 27 -16.70 21.15 9.88
N ALA A 28 -17.48 22.14 10.33
CA ALA A 28 -17.00 23.50 10.58
C ALA A 28 -15.91 23.54 11.66
N VAL A 29 -16.09 22.81 12.77
CA VAL A 29 -15.09 22.68 13.84
C VAL A 29 -13.83 21.97 13.34
N PHE A 30 -13.99 20.91 12.53
CA PHE A 30 -12.86 20.21 11.92
C PHE A 30 -12.05 21.14 11.02
N PHE A 31 -12.70 21.87 10.11
CA PHE A 31 -12.03 22.84 9.23
C PHE A 31 -11.35 23.98 10.00
N ARG A 32 -12.00 24.49 11.05
CA ARG A 32 -11.39 25.48 11.94
C ARG A 32 -10.16 24.91 12.65
N ARG A 33 -10.23 23.66 13.12
CA ARG A 33 -9.11 22.98 13.79
C ARG A 33 -7.97 22.68 12.82
N SER A 34 -8.25 22.31 11.58
CA SER A 34 -7.21 22.12 10.57
C SER A 34 -6.51 23.45 10.29
N THR A 35 -7.25 24.52 9.99
CA THR A 35 -6.71 25.85 9.66
C THR A 35 -5.96 26.54 10.81
N THR A 36 -6.38 26.34 12.06
CA THR A 36 -5.69 26.89 13.25
C THR A 36 -4.62 25.97 13.81
N SER A 37 -4.49 24.76 13.28
CA SER A 37 -3.49 23.83 13.75
C SER A 37 -2.08 24.36 13.50
N LYS A 38 -1.23 24.25 14.53
CA LYS A 38 0.22 24.49 14.40
C LYS A 38 0.86 23.59 13.32
N TRP A 39 0.16 22.53 12.88
CA TRP A 39 0.56 21.65 11.78
C TRP A 39 0.44 22.32 10.39
N ILE A 40 -0.50 23.26 10.17
CA ILE A 40 -0.62 24.00 8.89
C ILE A 40 0.36 25.18 8.81
N LYS A 41 0.67 25.82 9.95
CA LYS A 41 1.63 26.94 10.01
C LYS A 41 3.11 26.54 10.04
N ARG A 42 3.45 25.25 10.05
CA ARG A 42 4.80 24.84 9.67
C ARG A 42 4.88 24.95 8.15
N LYS A 43 5.46 26.06 7.68
CA LYS A 43 6.09 26.13 6.35
C LYS A 43 7.00 24.90 6.25
N CYS A 44 6.57 23.85 5.54
CA CYS A 44 7.45 22.74 5.23
C CYS A 44 8.65 23.37 4.54
N MET A 45 9.84 23.27 5.14
CA MET A 45 11.07 23.71 4.51
C MET A 45 11.11 23.05 3.13
N ALA A 46 11.25 23.85 2.08
CA ALA A 46 11.11 23.53 0.66
C ALA A 46 12.15 22.51 0.11
N ARG A 47 12.41 21.43 0.85
CA ARG A 47 13.25 20.27 0.54
C ARG A 47 12.57 18.93 0.90
N SER A 48 11.42 18.93 1.60
CA SER A 48 10.74 17.70 2.04
C SER A 48 9.62 17.22 1.10
N GLU A 49 8.97 18.10 0.35
CA GLU A 49 7.88 17.69 -0.58
C GLU A 49 8.42 16.77 -1.68
N ASP A 50 9.54 17.12 -2.30
CA ASP A 50 10.22 16.26 -3.28
C ASP A 50 10.56 14.88 -2.70
N LYS A 51 11.02 14.85 -1.43
CA LYS A 51 11.38 13.60 -0.76
C LYS A 51 10.16 12.73 -0.47
N LEU A 52 9.04 13.33 -0.06
CA LEU A 52 7.79 12.59 0.17
C LEU A 52 7.24 12.03 -1.14
N ILE A 53 7.28 12.81 -2.22
CA ILE A 53 6.88 12.36 -3.56
C ILE A 53 7.77 11.18 -4.01
N ILE A 54 9.09 11.29 -3.85
CA ILE A 54 10.04 10.20 -4.13
C ILE A 54 9.70 8.94 -3.33
N ILE A 55 9.39 9.07 -2.03
CA ILE A 55 9.00 7.94 -1.19
C ILE A 55 7.70 7.33 -1.71
N VAL A 56 6.66 8.13 -1.99
CA VAL A 56 5.37 7.65 -2.50
C VAL A 56 5.53 6.92 -3.83
N GLN A 57 6.28 7.49 -4.77
CA GLN A 57 6.56 6.88 -6.08
C GLN A 57 7.28 5.54 -5.92
N ALA A 58 8.23 5.43 -5.00
CA ALA A 58 8.94 4.16 -4.78
C ALA A 58 8.12 3.09 -4.06
N ILE A 59 7.28 3.46 -3.09
CA ILE A 59 6.51 2.47 -2.32
C ILE A 59 5.22 2.04 -3.00
N TRP A 60 4.79 2.70 -4.07
CA TRP A 60 3.53 2.42 -4.76
C TRP A 60 3.36 0.95 -5.18
N HIS A 61 4.40 0.35 -5.75
CA HIS A 61 4.34 -1.06 -6.17
C HIS A 61 4.39 -2.02 -4.97
N VAL A 62 5.10 -1.64 -3.89
CA VAL A 62 5.12 -2.39 -2.61
C VAL A 62 3.73 -2.42 -2.01
N TRP A 63 3.10 -1.25 -1.90
CA TRP A 63 1.72 -1.05 -1.47
C TRP A 63 0.75 -1.95 -2.23
N SER A 64 0.79 -1.90 -3.56
CA SER A 64 -0.09 -2.67 -4.43
C SER A 64 0.03 -4.19 -4.21
N LYS A 65 1.26 -4.69 -4.03
CA LYS A 65 1.51 -6.11 -3.74
C LYS A 65 0.98 -6.52 -2.37
N VAL A 66 1.26 -5.74 -1.33
CA VAL A 66 0.77 -6.00 0.03
C VAL A 66 -0.75 -6.05 0.05
N HIS A 67 -1.39 -5.03 -0.52
CA HIS A 67 -2.84 -4.94 -0.60
C HIS A 67 -3.44 -6.16 -1.29
N LYS A 68 -2.94 -6.52 -2.48
CA LYS A 68 -3.38 -7.72 -3.22
C LYS A 68 -3.27 -8.99 -2.36
N CYS A 69 -2.13 -9.22 -1.72
CA CYS A 69 -1.91 -10.43 -0.92
C CYS A 69 -2.82 -10.45 0.33
N ALA A 70 -2.94 -9.34 1.05
CA ALA A 70 -3.79 -9.21 2.22
C ALA A 70 -5.27 -9.38 1.88
N SER A 71 -5.78 -8.68 0.86
CA SER A 71 -7.16 -8.83 0.40
C SER A 71 -7.47 -10.25 -0.08
N THR A 72 -6.50 -10.91 -0.73
CA THR A 72 -6.69 -12.31 -1.16
C THR A 72 -6.72 -13.27 0.04
N ALA A 73 -5.89 -13.05 1.06
CA ALA A 73 -5.90 -13.85 2.29
C ALA A 73 -7.24 -13.69 3.04
N LEU A 74 -7.74 -12.46 3.16
CA LEU A 74 -9.05 -12.14 3.75
C LEU A 74 -10.20 -12.83 2.98
N TYR A 75 -10.19 -12.75 1.65
CA TYR A 75 -11.19 -13.42 0.81
C TYR A 75 -11.19 -14.94 0.99
N ARG A 76 -10.02 -15.58 1.03
CA ARG A 76 -9.91 -17.03 1.27
C ARG A 76 -10.45 -17.42 2.64
N LYS A 77 -10.27 -16.57 3.66
CA LYS A 77 -10.83 -16.78 5.00
C LYS A 77 -12.37 -16.74 5.00
N SER A 78 -12.97 -15.82 4.25
CA SER A 78 -14.44 -15.71 4.14
C SER A 78 -15.06 -16.68 3.12
N ASN A 79 -14.27 -17.27 2.24
CA ASN A 79 -14.75 -18.15 1.17
C ASN A 79 -13.96 -19.48 1.13
N PRO A 80 -14.40 -20.50 1.88
CA PRO A 80 -13.72 -21.80 1.95
C PRO A 80 -13.53 -22.51 0.60
N ASN A 81 -14.38 -22.21 -0.38
CA ASN A 81 -14.32 -22.78 -1.73
C ASN A 81 -13.47 -21.95 -2.71
N ALA A 82 -12.76 -20.92 -2.22
CA ALA A 82 -11.90 -20.08 -3.05
C ALA A 82 -10.79 -20.91 -3.70
N LYS A 83 -10.63 -20.76 -5.02
CA LYS A 83 -9.60 -21.49 -5.76
C LYS A 83 -8.21 -20.86 -5.57
N PRO A 84 -7.12 -21.64 -5.58
CA PRO A 84 -5.75 -21.10 -5.50
C PRO A 84 -5.43 -20.04 -6.58
N GLU A 85 -6.04 -20.16 -7.76
CA GLU A 85 -5.85 -19.26 -8.90
C GLU A 85 -6.61 -17.94 -8.80
N GLN A 86 -7.54 -17.84 -7.84
CA GLN A 86 -8.27 -16.62 -7.55
C GLN A 86 -7.42 -15.65 -6.72
N LYS A 87 -7.32 -14.41 -7.17
CA LYS A 87 -6.65 -13.30 -6.49
C LYS A 87 -7.55 -12.08 -6.44
N ILE A 88 -7.57 -11.41 -5.29
CA ILE A 88 -8.30 -10.16 -5.12
C ILE A 88 -7.38 -8.99 -5.42
N PHE A 89 -7.82 -8.15 -6.34
CA PHE A 89 -7.15 -6.90 -6.68
C PHE A 89 -8.17 -5.77 -6.65
N ARG A 90 -7.99 -4.84 -5.69
CA ARG A 90 -9.00 -3.82 -5.36
C ARG A 90 -10.34 -4.50 -5.05
N ASN A 91 -11.39 -4.20 -5.83
CA ASN A 91 -12.74 -4.74 -5.67
C ASN A 91 -13.05 -5.87 -6.69
N MET A 92 -12.03 -6.45 -7.34
CA MET A 92 -12.19 -7.47 -8.36
C MET A 92 -11.54 -8.79 -7.94
N CYS A 93 -12.20 -9.91 -8.23
CA CYS A 93 -11.62 -11.25 -8.13
C CYS A 93 -11.16 -11.69 -9.54
N MET A 94 -9.85 -11.84 -9.72
CA MET A 94 -9.27 -12.36 -10.95
C MET A 94 -9.01 -13.85 -10.79
N ASP A 95 -9.56 -14.67 -11.67
CA ASP A 95 -9.24 -16.10 -11.79
C ASP A 95 -8.27 -16.29 -12.97
N ARG A 96 -7.04 -16.71 -12.67
CA ARG A 96 -5.99 -16.86 -13.68
C ARG A 96 -6.34 -17.87 -14.78
N ASN A 97 -7.17 -18.88 -14.49
CA ASN A 97 -7.51 -19.92 -15.47
C ASN A 97 -8.66 -19.51 -16.39
N LEU A 98 -9.48 -18.53 -15.99
CA LEU A 98 -10.59 -18.01 -16.79
C LEU A 98 -10.16 -16.81 -17.65
N GLY A 99 -9.13 -16.08 -17.24
CA GLY A 99 -8.60 -14.93 -17.97
C GLY A 99 -7.69 -15.31 -19.14
N LYS A 100 -7.79 -14.56 -20.24
CA LYS A 100 -6.78 -14.53 -21.30
C LYS A 100 -6.08 -13.18 -21.26
N PHE A 101 -4.75 -13.19 -21.38
CA PHE A 101 -3.99 -11.96 -21.57
C PHE A 101 -3.87 -11.70 -23.06
N ASP A 102 -4.28 -10.52 -23.48
CA ASP A 102 -3.91 -9.97 -24.77
C ASP A 102 -2.81 -8.93 -24.54
N THR A 103 -1.66 -9.14 -25.17
CA THR A 103 -0.47 -8.30 -25.03
C THR A 103 -0.07 -7.65 -26.36
N SER A 104 -0.80 -7.90 -27.45
CA SER A 104 -0.42 -7.39 -28.78
C SER A 104 -0.44 -5.86 -28.85
N TRP A 105 -1.24 -5.21 -28.00
CA TRP A 105 -1.33 -3.76 -27.91
C TRP A 105 -0.13 -3.09 -27.21
N MET A 106 0.71 -3.86 -26.52
CA MET A 106 1.81 -3.33 -25.72
C MET A 106 3.18 -3.93 -26.02
N SER A 107 3.26 -4.95 -26.85
CA SER A 107 4.51 -5.66 -27.10
C SER A 107 4.52 -6.28 -28.49
N ASP A 108 5.69 -6.30 -29.11
CA ASP A 108 5.94 -7.04 -30.35
C ASP A 108 6.27 -8.52 -30.07
N TYR A 109 6.53 -8.87 -28.81
CA TYR A 109 6.84 -10.25 -28.42
C TYR A 109 5.55 -11.08 -28.30
N SER A 110 5.70 -12.40 -28.41
CA SER A 110 4.58 -13.31 -28.17
C SER A 110 4.03 -13.13 -26.75
N THR A 111 2.70 -13.27 -26.63
CA THR A 111 1.99 -13.19 -25.36
C THR A 111 2.58 -14.09 -24.28
N GLU A 112 3.04 -15.30 -24.64
CA GLU A 112 3.71 -16.21 -23.72
C GLU A 112 4.97 -15.60 -23.07
N HIS A 113 5.84 -14.97 -23.88
CA HIS A 113 7.04 -14.32 -23.37
C HIS A 113 6.69 -13.13 -22.48
N VAL A 114 5.76 -12.28 -22.91
CA VAL A 114 5.35 -11.09 -22.15
C VAL A 114 4.76 -11.45 -20.79
N ILE A 115 3.86 -12.44 -20.75
CA ILE A 115 3.24 -12.94 -19.51
C ILE A 115 4.30 -13.41 -18.52
N ARG A 116 5.36 -14.09 -18.99
CA ARG A 116 6.43 -14.59 -18.10
C ARG A 116 7.10 -13.46 -17.33
N PHE A 117 7.40 -12.34 -17.99
CA PHE A 117 7.97 -11.16 -17.34
C PHE A 117 6.95 -10.47 -16.44
N MET A 118 5.71 -10.28 -16.91
CA MET A 118 4.64 -9.66 -16.10
C MET A 118 4.31 -10.41 -14.82
N LEU A 119 4.35 -11.75 -14.84
CA LEU A 119 3.97 -12.58 -13.71
C LEU A 119 5.14 -12.91 -12.77
N THR A 120 6.38 -12.57 -13.14
CA THR A 120 7.56 -12.75 -12.27
C THR A 120 7.39 -12.17 -10.86
N PRO A 121 6.75 -11.00 -10.65
CA PRO A 121 6.54 -10.46 -9.31
C PRO A 121 5.60 -11.27 -8.43
N ASN A 122 4.89 -12.24 -9.02
CA ASN A 122 3.85 -13.03 -8.34
C ASN A 122 4.36 -14.40 -7.87
N VAL A 123 5.64 -14.74 -8.07
CA VAL A 123 6.23 -16.04 -7.73
C VAL A 123 5.94 -16.45 -6.27
N TYR A 124 6.17 -15.53 -5.33
CA TYR A 124 5.94 -15.79 -3.90
C TYR A 124 4.51 -15.47 -3.41
N ASP A 125 3.60 -15.05 -4.29
CA ASP A 125 2.27 -14.61 -3.85
C ASP A 125 1.54 -15.72 -3.07
N PHE A 126 1.63 -16.97 -3.51
CA PHE A 126 0.95 -18.09 -2.84
C PHE A 126 1.45 -18.26 -1.41
N GLU A 127 2.77 -18.35 -1.22
CA GLU A 127 3.40 -18.48 0.10
C GLU A 127 3.08 -17.30 1.01
N ILE A 128 3.10 -16.08 0.46
CA ILE A 128 2.77 -14.86 1.22
C ILE A 128 1.30 -14.87 1.66
N ILE A 129 0.38 -15.22 0.76
CA ILE A 129 -1.05 -15.28 1.08
C ILE A 129 -1.33 -16.36 2.13
N GLU A 130 -0.69 -17.53 2.03
CA GLU A 130 -0.82 -18.60 3.01
C GLU A 130 -0.24 -18.18 4.37
N ALA A 131 0.93 -17.53 4.37
CA ALA A 131 1.55 -17.03 5.60
C ALA A 131 0.71 -15.95 6.27
N LEU A 132 0.13 -15.01 5.51
CA LEU A 132 -0.82 -14.02 6.02
C LEU A 132 -2.08 -14.68 6.59
N GLY A 133 -2.62 -15.69 5.90
CA GLY A 133 -3.79 -16.44 6.35
C GLY A 133 -3.56 -17.19 7.66
N LYS A 134 -2.39 -17.81 7.82
CA LYS A 134 -1.98 -18.49 9.07
C LYS A 134 -1.71 -17.51 10.21
N LEU A 135 -1.10 -16.36 9.89
CA LEU A 135 -0.76 -15.35 10.88
C LEU A 135 -2.00 -14.62 11.42
N ASP A 136 -3.01 -14.39 10.56
CA ASP A 136 -4.24 -13.67 10.89
C ASP A 136 -3.97 -12.35 11.64
N PRO A 137 -3.28 -11.39 11.01
CA PRO A 137 -2.94 -10.13 11.66
C PRO A 137 -4.19 -9.27 11.91
N THR A 138 -4.20 -8.54 13.02
CA THR A 138 -5.22 -7.49 13.27
C THR A 138 -5.05 -6.33 12.29
N ASP A 139 -6.03 -5.44 12.18
CA ASP A 139 -5.92 -4.24 11.34
C ASP A 139 -4.73 -3.35 11.74
N VAL A 140 -4.42 -3.29 13.05
CA VAL A 140 -3.27 -2.55 13.58
C VAL A 140 -1.96 -3.23 13.21
N GLU A 141 -1.87 -4.55 13.39
CA GLU A 141 -0.69 -5.34 13.00
C GLU A 141 -0.45 -5.27 11.48
N SER A 142 -1.51 -5.35 10.68
CA SER A 142 -1.47 -5.23 9.22
C SER A 142 -0.98 -3.85 8.78
N THR A 143 -1.46 -2.80 9.43
CA THR A 143 -1.04 -1.42 9.17
C THR A 143 0.44 -1.23 9.50
N PHE A 144 0.90 -1.75 10.64
CA PHE A 144 2.31 -1.75 11.01
C PHE A 144 3.16 -2.49 9.97
N MET A 145 2.80 -3.74 9.64
CA MET A 145 3.54 -4.57 8.69
C MET A 145 3.71 -3.88 7.35
N PHE A 146 2.62 -3.35 6.81
CA PHE A 146 2.58 -2.65 5.54
C PHE A 146 3.44 -1.37 5.59
N ALA A 147 3.24 -0.49 6.58
CA ALA A 147 4.00 0.76 6.66
C ALA A 147 5.50 0.49 6.86
N GLN A 148 5.86 -0.47 7.72
CA GLN A 148 7.23 -0.92 7.93
C GLN A 148 7.87 -1.41 6.63
N LEU A 149 7.18 -2.25 5.87
CA LEU A 149 7.67 -2.78 4.60
C LEU A 149 7.95 -1.68 3.58
N CYS A 150 7.01 -0.73 3.45
CA CYS A 150 7.16 0.40 2.52
C CYS A 150 8.35 1.28 2.87
N PHE A 151 8.47 1.68 4.14
CA PHE A 151 9.57 2.55 4.56
C PHE A 151 10.91 1.84 4.51
N GLU A 152 10.97 0.54 4.82
CA GLU A 152 12.21 -0.22 4.71
C GLU A 152 12.65 -0.37 3.25
N TYR A 153 11.71 -0.61 2.33
CA TYR A 153 11.99 -0.61 0.89
C TYR A 153 12.55 0.74 0.42
N ALA A 154 11.85 1.84 0.72
CA ALA A 154 12.25 3.18 0.29
C ALA A 154 13.62 3.58 0.87
N GLY A 155 13.88 3.29 2.14
CA GLY A 155 15.16 3.55 2.79
C GLY A 155 16.31 2.78 2.13
N LYS A 156 16.14 1.48 1.92
CA LYS A 156 17.13 0.64 1.22
C LYS A 156 17.35 1.07 -0.24
N ARG A 157 16.30 1.53 -0.93
CA ARG A 157 16.33 1.90 -2.35
C ARG A 157 17.09 3.20 -2.63
N PHE A 158 16.96 4.20 -1.77
CA PHE A 158 17.51 5.54 -2.01
C PHE A 158 18.65 5.93 -1.07
N GLN A 159 18.80 5.26 0.08
CA GLN A 159 19.85 5.53 1.06
C GLN A 159 19.83 7.00 1.55
N GLY A 160 20.90 7.42 2.23
CA GLY A 160 21.15 8.82 2.60
C GLY A 160 19.99 9.49 3.34
N ASN A 161 19.56 10.65 2.86
CA ASN A 161 18.49 11.44 3.50
C ASN A 161 17.14 10.72 3.54
N ILE A 162 16.83 9.89 2.52
CA ILE A 162 15.56 9.16 2.50
C ILE A 162 15.59 8.06 3.55
N LEU A 163 16.70 7.33 3.67
CA LEU A 163 16.89 6.33 4.72
C LEU A 163 16.69 6.91 6.12
N GLN A 164 17.30 8.06 6.42
CA GLN A 164 17.12 8.73 7.72
C GLN A 164 15.65 9.10 8.01
N ILE A 165 14.91 9.55 6.99
CA ILE A 165 13.48 9.89 7.11
C ILE A 165 12.67 8.62 7.36
N THR A 166 12.90 7.58 6.57
CA THR A 166 12.16 6.32 6.70
C THR A 166 12.45 5.62 8.02
N ASP A 167 13.70 5.61 8.49
CA ASP A 167 14.08 5.02 9.78
C ASP A 167 13.38 5.71 10.94
N ARG A 168 13.25 7.04 10.88
CA ARG A 168 12.47 7.80 11.86
C ARG A 168 10.99 7.38 11.87
N PHE A 169 10.38 7.17 10.70
CA PHE A 169 9.00 6.69 10.64
C PHE A 169 8.85 5.26 11.17
N GLN A 170 9.79 4.38 10.85
CA GLN A 170 9.81 3.00 11.38
C GLN A 170 9.95 2.97 12.90
N GLN A 171 10.75 3.87 13.49
CA GLN A 171 10.86 4.00 14.95
C GLN A 171 9.52 4.44 15.58
N VAL A 172 8.82 5.39 14.97
CA VAL A 172 7.49 5.83 15.44
C VAL A 172 6.50 4.65 15.36
N LEU A 173 6.44 3.95 14.22
CA LEU A 173 5.58 2.77 14.05
C LEU A 173 5.87 1.67 15.08
N SER A 174 7.15 1.43 15.38
CA SER A 174 7.56 0.42 16.36
C SER A 174 7.14 0.79 17.79
N ASN A 175 7.24 2.08 18.14
CA ASN A 175 6.78 2.58 19.43
C ASN A 175 5.24 2.49 19.55
N ASP A 176 4.52 2.87 18.49
CA ASP A 176 3.05 2.79 18.47
C ASP A 176 2.57 1.34 18.57
N LEU A 177 3.22 0.41 17.87
CA LEU A 177 2.92 -1.01 17.99
C LEU A 177 3.21 -1.55 19.41
N HIS A 178 4.31 -1.13 20.03
CA HIS A 178 4.62 -1.48 21.42
C HIS A 178 3.49 -1.01 22.36
N LEU A 179 3.03 0.24 22.23
CA LEU A 179 1.95 0.79 23.03
C LEU A 179 0.63 0.05 22.79
N TYR A 180 0.31 -0.33 21.55
CA TYR A 180 -0.85 -1.15 21.24
C TYR A 180 -0.83 -2.50 21.99
N TYR A 181 0.30 -3.19 22.00
CA TYR A 181 0.40 -4.46 22.72
C TYR A 181 0.31 -4.29 24.25
N THR A 182 1.00 -3.30 24.81
CA THR A 182 1.09 -3.13 26.27
C THR A 182 -0.16 -2.50 26.86
N ASN A 183 -0.73 -1.49 26.21
CA ASN A 183 -1.88 -0.75 26.73
C ASN A 183 -3.22 -1.35 26.30
N ASP A 184 -3.40 -1.57 24.99
CA ASP A 184 -4.71 -1.93 24.43
C ASP A 184 -4.97 -3.44 24.56
N GLN A 185 -3.99 -4.26 24.16
CA GLN A 185 -4.10 -5.72 24.26
C GLN A 185 -3.74 -6.26 25.65
N ARG A 186 -3.11 -5.44 26.51
CA ARG A 186 -2.59 -5.83 27.85
C ARG A 186 -1.68 -7.06 27.80
N ARG A 187 -0.91 -7.22 26.71
CA ARG A 187 0.01 -8.33 26.48
C ARG A 187 1.45 -7.82 26.60
N ASN A 188 2.09 -8.12 27.72
CA ASN A 188 3.53 -7.80 27.89
C ASN A 188 4.46 -8.76 27.13
N ARG A 189 3.96 -9.93 26.72
CA ARG A 189 4.72 -10.95 25.98
C ARG A 189 4.21 -11.05 24.55
N TYR A 190 4.65 -10.12 23.70
CA TYR A 190 4.29 -10.07 22.28
C TYR A 190 5.50 -10.26 21.34
N SER A 191 6.71 -10.49 21.88
CA SER A 191 7.94 -10.62 21.08
C SER A 191 7.86 -11.72 20.02
N GLN A 192 7.25 -12.87 20.36
CA GLN A 192 7.02 -13.95 19.40
C GLN A 192 6.08 -13.52 18.28
N ARG A 193 4.97 -12.84 18.62
CA ARG A 193 4.02 -12.30 17.63
C ARG A 193 4.70 -11.31 16.70
N LEU A 194 5.52 -10.41 17.24
CA LEU A 194 6.33 -9.48 16.46
C LEU A 194 7.30 -10.21 15.52
N ALA A 195 7.98 -11.25 16.00
CA ALA A 195 8.87 -12.05 15.17
C ALA A 195 8.11 -12.71 14.00
N ASP A 196 6.89 -13.19 14.24
CA ASP A 196 6.06 -13.81 13.20
C ASP A 196 5.54 -12.79 12.18
N LEU A 197 5.16 -11.58 12.61
CA LEU A 197 4.87 -10.44 11.70
C LEU A 197 6.08 -10.14 10.80
N MET A 198 7.27 -10.07 11.39
CA MET A 198 8.50 -9.76 10.65
C MET A 198 8.91 -10.87 9.68
N LYS A 199 8.64 -12.15 9.97
CA LYS A 199 8.88 -13.25 9.02
C LYS A 199 8.09 -13.05 7.72
N VAL A 200 6.81 -12.67 7.81
CA VAL A 200 5.98 -12.41 6.63
C VAL A 200 6.45 -11.18 5.87
N ASN A 201 6.82 -10.11 6.59
CA ASN A 201 7.43 -8.92 5.96
C ASN A 201 8.72 -9.27 5.21
N ASN A 202 9.61 -10.08 5.79
CA ASN A 202 10.85 -10.49 5.15
C ASN A 202 10.60 -11.33 3.89
N LEU A 203 9.61 -12.23 3.92
CA LEU A 203 9.18 -12.98 2.73
C LEU A 203 8.66 -12.02 1.62
N MET A 204 7.85 -11.04 2.00
CA MET A 204 7.33 -10.03 1.07
C MET A 204 8.47 -9.18 0.48
N GLN A 205 9.46 -8.77 1.29
CA GLN A 205 10.65 -8.05 0.81
C GLN A 205 11.43 -8.86 -0.19
N ARG A 206 11.71 -10.13 0.14
CA ARG A 206 12.41 -11.04 -0.75
C ARG A 206 11.71 -11.11 -2.10
N SER A 207 10.39 -11.26 -2.10
CA SER A 207 9.60 -11.27 -3.33
C SER A 207 9.68 -9.97 -4.13
N ILE A 208 9.79 -8.81 -3.48
CA ILE A 208 9.90 -7.51 -4.15
C ILE A 208 11.30 -7.36 -4.76
N TRP A 209 12.35 -7.68 -3.99
CA TRP A 209 13.73 -7.52 -4.43
C TRP A 209 14.13 -8.51 -5.53
N GLU A 210 13.74 -9.77 -5.41
CA GLU A 210 14.03 -10.80 -6.44
C GLU A 210 13.28 -10.57 -7.75
N ALA A 211 12.17 -9.83 -7.73
CA ALA A 211 11.46 -9.44 -8.94
C ALA A 211 12.18 -8.33 -9.73
N ARG A 212 13.13 -7.59 -9.13
CA ARG A 212 13.78 -6.44 -9.79
C ARG A 212 14.67 -6.85 -10.97
N PRO A 213 15.62 -7.80 -10.86
CA PRO A 213 16.52 -8.09 -11.99
C PRO A 213 15.79 -8.52 -13.28
N PRO A 214 14.79 -9.42 -13.25
CA PRO A 214 14.02 -9.75 -14.44
C PRO A 214 13.25 -8.56 -15.03
N ARG A 215 12.78 -7.62 -14.19
CA ARG A 215 12.11 -6.39 -14.64
C ARG A 215 13.07 -5.45 -15.36
N GLU A 216 14.27 -5.26 -14.83
CA GLU A 216 15.30 -4.47 -15.51
C GLU A 216 15.67 -5.08 -16.86
N ILE A 217 15.76 -6.41 -16.96
CA ILE A 217 15.94 -7.11 -18.23
C ILE A 217 14.75 -6.81 -19.17
N GLY A 218 13.51 -6.92 -18.68
CA GLY A 218 12.33 -6.64 -19.50
C GLY A 218 12.28 -5.21 -20.05
N ARG A 219 12.75 -4.24 -19.26
CA ARG A 219 12.91 -2.85 -19.67
C ARG A 219 13.99 -2.70 -20.75
N VAL A 220 15.17 -3.29 -20.57
CA VAL A 220 16.27 -3.22 -21.55
C VAL A 220 15.87 -3.82 -22.91
N PHE A 221 15.09 -4.89 -22.92
CA PHE A 221 14.61 -5.54 -24.14
C PHE A 221 13.29 -4.99 -24.68
N ASN A 222 12.75 -3.91 -24.09
CA ASN A 222 11.47 -3.30 -24.45
C ASN A 222 10.33 -4.33 -24.56
N ILE A 223 10.24 -5.23 -23.57
CA ILE A 223 9.18 -6.26 -23.54
C ILE A 223 7.80 -5.63 -23.43
N SER A 224 7.70 -4.45 -22.82
CA SER A 224 6.50 -3.63 -22.74
C SER A 224 6.81 -2.25 -23.33
N LYS A 225 5.96 -1.76 -24.22
CA LYS A 225 6.03 -0.43 -24.85
C LYS A 225 4.99 0.53 -24.27
N ILE A 226 4.59 0.31 -23.03
CA ILE A 226 3.57 1.13 -22.37
C ILE A 226 4.22 2.42 -21.86
N GLU A 227 3.65 3.55 -22.25
CA GLU A 227 3.99 4.85 -21.68
C GLU A 227 3.02 5.21 -20.55
N PHE A 228 3.56 5.71 -19.45
CA PHE A 228 2.79 6.18 -18.30
C PHE A 228 2.89 7.69 -18.19
N SER A 229 1.83 8.35 -17.71
CA SER A 229 1.87 9.78 -17.41
C SER A 229 2.88 10.14 -16.32
N HIS A 230 3.20 9.18 -15.45
CA HIS A 230 4.14 9.31 -14.33
C HIS A 230 5.07 8.08 -14.30
N PRO A 231 6.04 7.97 -15.23
CA PRO A 231 6.90 6.79 -15.35
C PRO A 231 7.68 6.50 -14.07
N GLU A 232 7.99 7.52 -13.28
CA GLU A 232 8.72 7.40 -12.02
C GLU A 232 8.00 6.56 -10.95
N MET A 233 6.67 6.46 -11.00
CA MET A 233 5.89 5.55 -10.13
C MET A 233 6.06 4.07 -10.49
N PHE A 234 6.49 3.80 -11.72
CA PHE A 234 6.52 2.46 -12.30
C PHE A 234 7.92 1.93 -12.56
N VAL A 235 8.97 2.74 -12.35
CA VAL A 235 10.39 2.36 -12.50
C VAL A 235 10.69 1.04 -11.81
N ASP A 236 10.36 0.90 -10.52
CA ASP A 236 10.64 -0.32 -9.78
C ASP A 236 9.57 -1.41 -10.00
N SER A 237 8.44 -1.07 -10.61
CA SER A 237 7.33 -1.99 -10.90
C SER A 237 7.55 -2.84 -12.16
N GLY A 238 8.49 -2.45 -13.02
CA GLY A 238 8.90 -3.18 -14.22
C GLY A 238 7.93 -3.12 -15.39
N PHE A 239 6.99 -2.18 -15.37
CA PHE A 239 6.09 -1.94 -16.50
C PHE A 239 6.58 -0.83 -17.45
N THR A 240 7.59 -0.07 -17.02
CA THR A 240 8.31 0.98 -17.78
C THR A 240 9.56 0.47 -18.46
#